data_AF-A0A7L4RE51-F1
#
_entry.id   AF-A0A7L4RE51-F1
#
_cell.length_a   1.000
_cell.length_b   1.000
_cell.length_c   1.000
_cell.angle_alpha   90.00
_cell.angle_beta   90.00
_cell.angle_gamma   90.00
#
_symmetry.space_group_name_H-M   'P 1'
#
loop_
_entity.id
_entity.type
_entity.pdbx_description
1 polymer ?
#
loop_
_entity_poly.entity_id
_entity_poly.type
_entity_poly.pdbx_seq_one_letter_code
_entity_poly.pdbx_strand_id
1 'polypeptide(L)'
;MGRGRERIVQCASCGRQVRRDKAVFIEKAVFSNPVERKDADPSESYSRAFFREFAYCPGCGKHLRVYEKKKKLMERQRERDRERTFFGRPKPRSEMHSSRTGGYKEPAPGQQAAPAEPASEQPKKEGE
;
A
#
# COMPACT_ATOMS: atom_id res chain seq x y z
N MET A 1 1.47 22.87 2.42
CA MET A 1 1.13 21.56 1.83
C MET A 1 -0.06 21.72 0.89
N GLY A 2 0.19 21.92 -0.40
CA GLY A 2 -0.85 22.07 -1.42
C GLY A 2 -1.48 20.73 -1.81
N ARG A 3 -2.30 20.16 -0.93
CA ARG A 3 -3.15 19.02 -1.32
C ARG A 3 -4.31 19.58 -2.13
N GLY A 4 -4.37 19.28 -3.43
CA GLY A 4 -5.38 19.77 -4.37
C GLY A 4 -6.82 19.31 -4.06
N ARG A 5 -7.67 19.22 -5.09
CA ARG A 5 -9.05 18.68 -4.94
C ARG A 5 -9.00 17.20 -4.59
N GLU A 6 -9.14 16.88 -3.32
CA GLU A 6 -9.26 15.52 -2.82
C GLU A 6 -10.51 14.82 -3.36
N ARG A 7 -10.42 13.51 -3.53
CA ARG A 7 -11.56 12.68 -3.93
C ARG A 7 -12.64 12.72 -2.86
N ILE A 8 -13.88 12.85 -3.31
CA ILE A 8 -15.08 12.79 -2.47
C ILE A 8 -15.54 11.33 -2.43
N VAL A 9 -15.90 10.85 -1.24
CA VAL A 9 -16.47 9.52 -0.97
C VAL A 9 -17.86 9.67 -0.35
N GLN A 10 -18.74 8.71 -0.62
CA GLN A 10 -20.09 8.69 -0.06
C GLN A 10 -20.10 7.87 1.23
N CYS A 11 -20.76 8.40 2.26
CA CYS A 11 -20.96 7.71 3.53
C CYS A 11 -21.92 6.52 3.33
N ALA A 12 -21.52 5.32 3.75
CA ALA A 12 -22.33 4.11 3.62
C ALA A 12 -23.62 4.12 4.49
N SER A 13 -23.68 4.96 5.53
CA SER A 13 -24.84 5.01 6.43
C SER A 13 -25.86 6.10 6.08
N CYS A 14 -25.39 7.30 5.71
CA CYS A 14 -26.28 8.44 5.47
C CYS A 14 -26.19 8.99 4.04
N GLY A 15 -25.39 8.39 3.16
CA GLY A 15 -25.20 8.83 1.77
C GLY A 15 -24.45 10.14 1.58
N ARG A 16 -24.17 10.89 2.66
CA ARG A 16 -23.50 12.19 2.58
C ARG A 16 -22.13 12.08 1.91
N GLN A 17 -21.87 13.00 0.99
CA GLN A 17 -20.58 13.18 0.34
C GLN A 17 -19.58 13.84 1.29
N VAL A 18 -18.44 13.21 1.51
CA VAL A 18 -17.38 13.67 2.43
C VAL A 18 -16.02 13.55 1.74
N ARG A 19 -15.11 14.47 2.03
CA ARG A 19 -13.72 14.36 1.57
C ARG A 19 -13.06 13.11 2.15
N ARG A 20 -12.26 12.42 1.33
CA ARG A 20 -11.57 11.17 1.72
C ARG A 20 -10.77 11.33 3.01
N ASP A 21 -10.06 12.44 3.19
CA ASP A 21 -9.19 12.68 4.35
C ASP A 21 -9.97 12.79 5.67
N LYS A 22 -11.25 13.17 5.61
CA LYS A 22 -12.13 13.30 6.78
C LYS A 22 -13.00 12.06 6.99
N ALA A 23 -13.03 11.13 6.05
CA ALA A 23 -13.85 9.94 6.13
C ALA A 23 -13.15 8.85 6.96
N VAL A 24 -13.96 8.08 7.69
CA VAL A 24 -13.47 6.93 8.45
C VAL A 24 -13.71 5.67 7.64
N PHE A 25 -12.62 5.02 7.25
CA PHE A 25 -12.64 3.73 6.57
C PHE A 25 -12.57 2.58 7.56
N ILE A 26 -13.46 1.61 7.43
CA ILE A 26 -13.43 0.35 8.16
C ILE A 26 -13.68 -0.80 7.19
N GLU A 27 -12.82 -1.80 7.25
CA GLU A 27 -13.01 -3.06 6.54
C GLU A 27 -14.04 -3.91 7.29
N LYS A 28 -15.05 -4.38 6.57
CA LYS A 28 -16.04 -5.32 7.10
C LYS A 28 -16.06 -6.55 6.22
N ALA A 29 -16.10 -7.72 6.86
CA ALA A 29 -16.38 -8.97 6.18
C ALA A 29 -17.86 -8.99 5.77
N VAL A 30 -18.11 -9.01 4.47
CA VAL A 30 -19.43 -9.27 3.89
C VAL A 30 -19.45 -10.75 3.54
N PHE A 31 -20.36 -11.47 4.19
CA PHE A 31 -20.62 -12.87 3.88
C PHE A 31 -21.68 -12.91 2.78
N SER A 32 -21.31 -13.36 1.58
CA SER A 32 -22.29 -13.70 0.56
C SER A 32 -22.89 -15.05 0.94
N ASN A 33 -24.22 -15.15 1.05
CA ASN A 33 -24.89 -16.42 1.26
C ASN A 33 -24.80 -17.24 -0.05
N PRO A 34 -24.31 -18.50 -0.02
CA PRO A 34 -24.17 -19.30 -1.23
C PRO A 34 -25.53 -19.64 -1.86
N VAL A 35 -26.61 -19.66 -1.08
CA VAL A 35 -27.96 -20.01 -1.55
C VAL A 35 -28.55 -18.94 -2.48
N GLU A 36 -28.11 -17.69 -2.38
CA GLU A 36 -28.63 -16.58 -3.19
C GLU A 36 -27.92 -16.44 -4.55
N ARG A 37 -26.82 -17.17 -4.77
CA ARG A 37 -26.10 -17.18 -6.06
C ARG A 37 -26.47 -18.42 -6.85
N LYS A 38 -27.62 -18.38 -7.54
CA LYS A 38 -28.02 -19.42 -8.51
C LYS A 38 -27.13 -19.44 -9.76
N ASP A 39 -26.36 -18.38 -9.98
CA ASP A 39 -25.53 -18.18 -11.18
C ASP A 39 -24.02 -18.43 -10.93
N ALA A 40 -23.64 -19.02 -9.81
CA ALA A 40 -22.23 -19.30 -9.52
C ALA A 40 -21.81 -20.65 -10.11
N ASP A 41 -20.86 -20.60 -11.06
CA ASP A 41 -20.24 -21.80 -11.62
C ASP A 41 -19.60 -22.65 -10.50
N PRO A 42 -19.84 -23.97 -10.45
CA PRO A 42 -19.34 -24.86 -9.40
C PRO A 42 -17.81 -25.01 -9.38
N SER A 43 -17.09 -24.44 -10.36
CA SER A 43 -15.62 -24.48 -10.43
C SER A 43 -14.90 -23.31 -9.76
N GLU A 44 -15.59 -22.22 -9.42
CA GLU A 44 -14.95 -21.12 -8.68
C GLU A 44 -14.87 -21.45 -7.18
N SER A 45 -13.66 -21.36 -6.63
CA SER A 45 -13.43 -21.55 -5.19
C SER A 45 -14.25 -20.55 -4.37
N TYR A 46 -15.31 -21.07 -3.74
CA TYR A 46 -16.22 -20.30 -2.91
C TYR A 46 -15.46 -19.65 -1.73
N SER A 47 -15.25 -18.34 -1.80
CA SER A 47 -14.72 -17.54 -0.69
C SER A 47 -15.89 -17.09 0.17
N ARG A 48 -16.04 -17.74 1.33
CA ARG A 48 -17.16 -17.52 2.28
C ARG A 48 -17.28 -16.07 2.77
N ALA A 49 -16.19 -15.30 2.75
CA ALA A 49 -16.16 -13.93 3.24
C ALA A 49 -15.29 -13.06 2.33
N PHE A 50 -15.83 -11.90 1.92
CA PHE A 50 -15.09 -10.87 1.22
C PHE A 50 -14.99 -9.63 2.11
N PHE A 51 -13.80 -9.05 2.20
CA PHE A 51 -13.60 -7.81 2.92
C PHE A 51 -13.91 -6.63 1.99
N ARG A 52 -14.84 -5.77 2.41
CA ARG A 52 -15.13 -4.50 1.73
C ARG A 52 -14.81 -3.33 2.65
N GLU A 53 -14.15 -2.32 2.09
CA GLU A 53 -13.94 -1.06 2.77
C GLU A 53 -15.20 -0.20 2.73
N PHE A 54 -15.70 0.20 3.89
CA PHE A 54 -16.82 1.13 4.00
C PHE A 54 -16.34 2.48 4.51
N ALA A 55 -16.75 3.55 3.83
CA ALA A 55 -16.49 4.93 4.21
C ALA A 55 -17.65 5.48 5.06
N TYR A 56 -17.34 6.13 6.18
CA TYR A 56 -18.32 6.81 7.03
C TYR A 56 -17.97 8.28 7.22
N CYS A 57 -18.98 9.14 7.34
CA CYS A 57 -18.80 10.52 7.75
C CYS A 57 -18.47 10.61 9.26
N PRO A 58 -17.86 11.72 9.74
CA PRO A 58 -17.50 11.87 11.15
C PRO A 58 -18.67 11.71 12.13
N GLY A 59 -19.86 12.20 11.76
CA GLY A 59 -21.09 12.07 12.56
C GLY A 59 -21.52 10.61 12.73
N CYS A 60 -21.75 9.90 11.62
CA CYS A 60 -22.10 8.47 11.65
C CYS A 60 -21.00 7.63 12.31
N GLY A 61 -19.73 8.01 12.13
CA GLY A 61 -18.59 7.37 12.79
C GLY A 61 -18.70 7.39 14.31
N LYS A 62 -19.13 8.53 14.89
CA LYS A 62 -19.35 8.68 16.33
C LYS A 62 -20.59 7.90 16.80
N HIS A 63 -21.73 8.05 16.12
CA HIS A 63 -22.98 7.39 16.51
C HIS A 63 -22.90 5.86 16.44
N LEU A 64 -22.29 5.30 15.39
CA LEU A 64 -22.17 3.84 15.18
C LEU A 64 -20.95 3.22 15.87
N ARG A 65 -20.22 4.03 16.67
CA ARG A 65 -18.98 3.66 17.36
C ARG A 65 -17.93 3.05 16.42
N VAL A 66 -17.81 3.58 15.21
CA VAL A 66 -16.86 3.09 14.19
C VAL A 66 -15.43 3.32 14.63
N TYR A 67 -15.15 4.43 15.33
CA TYR A 67 -13.83 4.73 15.88
C TYR A 67 -13.35 3.67 16.89
N GLU A 68 -14.22 3.29 17.83
CA GLU A 68 -13.93 2.24 18.81
C GLU A 68 -13.70 0.88 18.13
N LYS A 69 -14.53 0.55 17.15
CA LYS A 69 -14.40 -0.69 16.35
C LYS A 69 -13.07 -0.71 15.59
N LYS A 70 -12.69 0.40 14.95
CA LYS A 70 -11.42 0.52 14.22
C LYS A 70 -10.22 0.43 15.15
N LYS A 71 -10.28 1.05 16.34
CA LYS A 71 -9.24 0.93 17.37
C LYS A 71 -9.03 -0.52 17.78
N LYS A 72 -10.11 -1.24 18.14
CA LYS A 72 -10.07 -2.66 18.50
C LYS A 72 -9.54 -3.54 17.36
N LEU A 73 -9.88 -3.20 16.12
CA LEU A 73 -9.42 -3.94 14.95
C LEU A 73 -7.91 -3.76 14.72
N MET A 74 -7.41 -2.52 14.82
CA MET A 74 -5.97 -2.24 14.71
C MET A 74 -5.18 -2.86 15.87
N GLU A 75 -5.74 -2.90 17.08
CA GLU A 75 -5.12 -3.56 18.23
C GLU A 75 -4.96 -5.06 18.00
N ARG A 76 -6.03 -5.75 17.58
CA ARG A 76 -5.96 -7.18 17.21
C ARG A 76 -5.03 -7.44 16.01
N GLN A 77 -4.88 -6.48 15.11
CA GLN A 77 -3.94 -6.60 14.00
C GLN A 77 -2.50 -6.50 14.53
N ARG A 78 -2.23 -5.51 15.38
CA ARG A 78 -0.93 -5.32 16.03
C ARG A 78 -0.51 -6.51 16.89
N GLU A 79 -1.45 -7.14 17.61
CA GLU A 79 -1.19 -8.37 18.36
C GLU A 79 -0.79 -9.52 17.43
N ARG A 80 -1.55 -9.76 16.34
CA ARG A 80 -1.20 -10.76 15.33
C ARG A 80 0.16 -10.50 14.69
N ASP A 81 0.51 -9.24 14.45
CA ASP A 81 1.81 -8.87 13.88
C ASP A 81 2.96 -9.12 14.88
N ARG A 82 2.73 -8.87 16.17
CA ARG A 82 3.67 -9.19 17.27
C ARG A 82 3.85 -10.70 17.43
N GLU A 83 2.78 -11.48 17.45
CA GLU A 83 2.85 -12.94 17.55
C GLU A 83 3.61 -13.55 16.37
N ARG A 84 3.41 -13.03 15.15
CA ARG A 84 4.17 -13.45 13.97
C ARG A 84 5.66 -13.19 14.12
N THR A 85 6.05 -12.05 14.68
CA THR A 85 7.47 -11.72 14.89
C THR A 85 8.09 -12.54 16.02
N PHE A 86 7.32 -12.89 17.05
CA PHE A 86 7.81 -13.65 18.21
C PHE A 86 8.05 -15.14 17.90
N PHE A 87 7.16 -15.81 17.16
CA PHE A 87 7.30 -17.23 16.81
C PHE A 87 8.19 -17.50 15.58
N GLY A 88 9.01 -16.53 15.14
CA GLY A 88 9.95 -16.71 14.03
C GLY A 88 9.30 -17.07 12.69
N ARG A 89 7.99 -16.84 12.52
CA ARG A 89 7.33 -17.04 11.23
C ARG A 89 7.78 -15.92 10.28
N PRO A 90 8.36 -16.24 9.12
CA PRO A 90 8.87 -15.23 8.21
C PRO A 90 7.75 -14.28 7.80
N LYS A 91 8.06 -12.97 7.79
CA LYS A 91 7.16 -11.93 7.31
C LYS A 91 6.65 -12.29 5.91
N PRO A 92 5.38 -12.00 5.56
CA PRO A 92 4.88 -12.25 4.22
C PRO A 92 5.77 -11.51 3.21
N ARG A 93 6.15 -12.21 2.13
CA ARG A 93 7.10 -11.74 1.09
C ARG A 93 6.74 -10.35 0.50
N SER A 94 5.47 -9.94 0.60
CA SER A 94 4.99 -8.60 0.21
C SER A 94 5.61 -7.45 1.02
N GLU A 95 6.00 -7.68 2.29
CA GLU A 95 6.65 -6.65 3.12
C GLU A 95 8.17 -6.52 2.86
N MET A 96 8.82 -7.56 2.32
CA MET A 96 10.28 -7.52 2.06
C MET A 96 10.68 -6.61 0.90
N HIS A 97 9.74 -6.24 0.02
CA HIS A 97 10.04 -5.38 -1.14
C HIS A 97 9.89 -3.87 -0.86
N SER A 98 9.29 -3.46 0.27
CA SER A 98 9.13 -2.04 0.61
C SER A 98 10.40 -1.37 1.15
N SER A 99 11.44 -2.13 1.49
CA SER A 99 12.73 -1.63 1.96
C SER A 99 13.78 -1.50 0.85
N ARG A 100 13.41 -1.76 -0.42
CA ARG A 100 14.34 -1.73 -1.56
C ARG A 100 14.29 -0.46 -2.42
N THR A 101 13.45 0.52 -2.11
CA THR A 101 13.68 1.90 -2.59
C THR A 101 14.66 2.58 -1.64
N GLY A 102 15.89 2.08 -1.64
CA GLY A 102 17.05 2.82 -1.18
C GLY A 102 17.15 4.09 -2.00
N GLY A 103 17.36 5.21 -1.32
CA GLY A 103 17.51 6.51 -1.95
C GLY A 103 18.63 6.48 -2.99
N TYR A 104 18.27 6.75 -4.23
CA TYR A 104 19.22 7.33 -5.18
C TYR A 104 19.56 8.71 -4.61
N LYS A 105 20.74 8.82 -4.00
CA LYS A 105 21.35 10.12 -3.70
C LYS A 105 21.64 10.73 -5.07
N GLU A 106 20.85 11.72 -5.51
CA GLU A 106 21.19 12.52 -6.68
C GLU A 106 22.59 13.11 -6.47
N PRO A 107 23.59 12.79 -7.32
CA PRO A 107 24.84 13.51 -7.28
C PRO A 107 24.60 14.94 -7.80
N ALA A 108 25.04 15.92 -7.03
CA ALA A 108 24.94 17.34 -7.37
C ALA A 108 25.57 17.63 -8.76
N PRO A 109 24.94 18.47 -9.60
CA PRO A 109 25.50 18.84 -10.89
C PRO A 109 26.58 19.90 -10.68
N GLY A 110 27.84 19.55 -10.93
CA GLY A 110 28.91 20.54 -10.96
C GLY A 110 30.29 19.97 -10.76
N GLN A 111 30.83 19.32 -11.79
CA GLN A 111 32.28 19.25 -12.06
C GLN A 111 32.46 18.86 -13.52
N GLN A 112 32.62 19.88 -14.35
CA GLN A 112 33.03 19.75 -15.76
C GLN A 112 34.47 19.23 -15.76
N ALA A 113 34.67 18.07 -16.41
CA ALA A 113 36.00 17.54 -16.67
C ALA A 113 36.71 18.42 -17.73
N ALA A 114 37.93 18.82 -17.41
CA ALA A 114 38.82 19.52 -18.33
C ALA A 114 39.23 18.60 -19.51
N PRO A 115 39.47 19.15 -20.72
CA PRO A 115 39.85 18.37 -21.89
C PRO A 115 41.32 17.89 -21.82
N ALA A 116 41.54 16.65 -22.25
CA ALA A 116 42.83 16.02 -22.38
C ALA A 116 43.55 16.46 -23.66
N GLU A 117 44.81 16.89 -23.53
CA GLU A 117 45.72 17.13 -24.66
C GLU A 117 46.42 15.83 -25.11
N PRO A 118 46.86 15.74 -26.39
CA PRO A 118 47.29 14.50 -27.04
C PRO A 118 48.79 14.23 -26.89
N ALA A 119 49.17 12.97 -26.62
CA ALA A 119 50.55 12.51 -26.60
C ALA A 119 50.81 11.44 -27.69
N SER A 120 51.47 11.91 -28.74
CA SER A 120 52.49 11.28 -29.61
C SER A 120 52.84 9.78 -29.50
N GLU A 121 52.84 9.15 -30.68
CA GLU A 121 53.88 8.30 -31.29
C GLU A 121 54.79 7.43 -30.40
N GLN A 122 54.78 6.11 -30.64
CA GLN A 122 55.99 5.29 -30.64
C GLN A 122 56.00 4.23 -31.76
N PRO A 123 57.19 3.86 -32.31
CA PRO A 123 57.33 3.09 -33.55
C PRO A 123 57.68 1.59 -33.37
N LYS A 124 57.60 0.91 -34.52
CA LYS A 124 57.98 -0.46 -34.96
C LYS A 124 59.15 -1.18 -34.26
N LYS A 125 59.04 -2.52 -34.24
CA LYS A 125 60.00 -3.57 -34.74
C LYS A 125 59.38 -4.96 -34.48
N GLU A 126 59.11 -5.82 -35.47
CA GLU A 126 59.99 -6.70 -36.29
C GLU A 126 60.58 -7.90 -35.54
N GLY A 127 60.53 -9.07 -36.20
CA GLY A 127 61.22 -10.32 -35.84
C GLY A 127 60.25 -11.48 -35.60
N GLU A 128 59.78 -12.17 -36.65
CA GLU A 128 60.40 -13.31 -37.36
C GLU A 128 59.90 -14.66 -36.80
#